data_AF-A0A1F6PIY0-F1
#
_entry.id   AF-A0A1F6PIY0-F1
#
_cell.length_a   1.000
_cell.length_b   1.000
_cell.length_c   1.000
_cell.angle_alpha   90.00
_cell.angle_beta   90.00
_cell.angle_gamma   90.00
#
_symmetry.space_group_name_H-M   'P 1'
#
loop_
_entity.id
_entity.type
_entity.pdbx_description
1 polymer ?
#
loop_
_entity_poly.entity_id
_entity_poly.type
_entity_poly.pdbx_seq_one_letter_code
_entity_poly.pdbx_strand_id
1 'polypeptide(L)'
;MTAVMPHPPIIIPEVGQGKELKAQKTIDGLQKLSQEIVDLNPETVIIITPHSEFNRHFFSVYSASVLSGDFANFRAIQVKLEFENDVDFIRELEFKIKEEFIRLNYISAKPLDHGSMVPLYYLSKAGYRGKIVVINYNMLDKGKHKLFGQFIAETAEKLERKTVFIASGDLSHRLIPGAPAGYNPDAKDFDELIVSSIKTGDFEAITDISYEVRDIAGECGYNSIMVALGVINDKPDKNEVISYEGPFGVGYIVAKL
;
A
#
# COMPACT_ATOMS: atom_id res chain seq x y z
N MET A 1 -12.67 -6.01 0.93
CA MET A 1 -11.93 -5.71 -0.32
C MET A 1 -10.48 -5.45 0.04
N THR A 2 -9.57 -6.02 -0.75
CA THR A 2 -8.13 -5.81 -0.64
C THR A 2 -7.65 -5.18 -1.93
N ALA A 3 -6.85 -4.13 -1.84
CA ALA A 3 -6.37 -3.35 -2.98
C ALA A 3 -4.85 -3.19 -2.96
N VAL A 4 -4.27 -3.06 -4.16
CA VAL A 4 -2.89 -2.60 -4.36
C VAL A 4 -2.95 -1.26 -5.06
N MET A 5 -2.33 -0.24 -4.46
CA MET A 5 -2.33 1.13 -4.99
C MET A 5 -0.89 1.66 -5.02
N PRO A 6 -0.47 2.30 -6.12
CA PRO A 6 0.86 2.87 -6.23
C PRO A 6 0.91 4.19 -5.45
N HIS A 7 2.12 4.65 -5.15
CA HIS A 7 2.33 5.88 -4.38
C HIS A 7 3.32 6.90 -4.93
N PRO A 8 3.53 7.03 -6.26
CA PRO A 8 4.46 8.01 -6.77
C PRO A 8 3.87 9.42 -6.63
N PRO A 9 4.48 10.36 -5.88
CA PRO A 9 3.86 11.66 -5.63
C PRO A 9 3.59 12.48 -6.90
N ILE A 10 4.31 12.20 -7.99
CA ILE A 10 4.12 12.84 -9.30
C ILE A 10 2.73 12.62 -9.90
N ILE A 11 1.96 11.63 -9.45
CA ILE A 11 0.59 11.42 -9.94
C ILE A 11 -0.44 12.29 -9.21
N ILE A 12 -0.03 13.10 -8.23
CA ILE A 12 -0.88 14.13 -7.64
C ILE A 12 -0.83 15.38 -8.53
N PRO A 13 -1.96 15.90 -9.06
CA PRO A 13 -1.93 17.03 -10.01
C PRO A 13 -1.16 18.26 -9.50
N GLU A 14 -1.29 18.59 -8.21
CA GLU A 14 -0.59 19.70 -7.57
C GLU A 14 0.93 19.51 -7.51
N VAL A 15 1.40 18.26 -7.54
CA VAL A 15 2.83 17.88 -7.58
C VAL A 15 3.32 17.74 -9.03
N GLY A 16 2.55 17.04 -9.87
CA GLY A 16 2.89 16.72 -11.25
C GLY A 16 2.84 17.93 -12.19
N GLN A 17 1.92 18.87 -11.95
CA GLN A 17 1.75 20.11 -12.72
C GLN A 17 1.69 19.87 -14.24
N GLY A 18 0.90 18.89 -14.67
CA GLY A 18 0.73 18.43 -16.05
C GLY A 18 1.59 17.22 -16.42
N LYS A 19 2.62 16.86 -15.63
CA LYS A 19 3.44 15.66 -15.86
C LYS A 19 2.71 14.38 -15.49
N GLU A 20 1.82 14.44 -14.50
CA GLU A 20 0.99 13.32 -14.04
C GLU A 20 0.22 12.67 -15.19
N LEU A 21 -0.15 13.44 -16.22
CA LEU A 21 -0.88 12.99 -17.41
C LEU A 21 -0.14 11.89 -18.19
N LYS A 22 1.17 11.72 -17.99
CA LYS A 22 1.91 10.58 -18.55
C LYS A 22 1.50 9.24 -17.91
N ALA A 23 0.92 9.27 -16.72
CA ALA A 23 0.41 8.13 -15.97
C ALA A 23 -1.13 8.12 -15.92
N GLN A 24 -1.79 8.52 -17.01
CA GLN A 24 -3.24 8.69 -17.05
C GLN A 24 -3.99 7.39 -16.75
N LYS A 25 -3.49 6.22 -17.18
CA LYS A 25 -4.17 4.95 -16.90
C LYS A 25 -4.13 4.63 -15.41
N THR A 26 -3.01 4.92 -14.74
CA THR A 26 -2.89 4.82 -13.28
C THR A 26 -3.85 5.78 -12.57
N ILE A 27 -3.94 7.04 -13.01
CA ILE A 27 -4.83 8.05 -12.43
C ILE A 27 -6.30 7.61 -12.57
N ASP A 28 -6.72 7.21 -13.76
CA ASP A 28 -8.07 6.74 -14.03
C ASP A 28 -8.40 5.48 -13.20
N GLY A 29 -7.43 4.56 -13.09
CA GLY A 29 -7.56 3.35 -12.28
C GLY A 29 -7.71 3.66 -10.79
N LEU A 30 -6.92 4.59 -10.27
CA LEU A 30 -6.99 5.07 -8.88
C LEU A 30 -8.33 5.74 -8.58
N GLN A 31 -8.83 6.58 -9.49
CA GLN A 31 -10.14 7.22 -9.36
C GLN A 31 -11.27 6.19 -9.33
N LYS A 32 -11.26 5.24 -10.29
CA LYS A 32 -12.25 4.15 -10.34
C LYS A 32 -12.23 3.33 -9.05
N LEU A 33 -11.05 2.85 -8.65
CA LEU A 33 -10.90 2.02 -7.45
C LEU A 33 -11.29 2.76 -6.17
N SER A 34 -10.92 4.04 -6.06
CA SER A 34 -11.27 4.86 -4.90
C SER A 34 -12.78 5.07 -4.80
N GLN A 35 -13.47 5.25 -5.93
CA GLN A 35 -14.94 5.31 -5.93
C GLN A 35 -15.56 3.99 -5.48
N GLU A 36 -15.08 2.86 -6.00
CA GLU A 36 -15.55 1.54 -5.56
C GLU A 36 -15.35 1.33 -4.05
N ILE A 37 -14.20 1.75 -3.51
CA ILE A 37 -13.92 1.68 -2.07
C ILE A 37 -14.90 2.54 -1.27
N VAL A 38 -15.20 3.77 -1.72
CA VAL A 38 -16.17 4.65 -1.05
C VAL A 38 -17.58 4.07 -1.11
N ASP A 39 -17.97 3.46 -2.23
CA ASP A 39 -19.30 2.83 -2.39
C ASP A 39 -19.47 1.60 -1.48
N LEU A 40 -18.37 0.94 -1.12
CA LEU A 40 -18.38 -0.06 -0.05
C LEU A 40 -18.64 0.53 1.33
N ASN A 41 -18.56 1.85 1.52
CA ASN A 41 -18.77 2.54 2.79
C ASN A 41 -18.01 1.88 3.97
N PRO A 42 -16.68 1.67 3.89
CA PRO A 42 -15.91 1.12 4.99
C PRO A 42 -15.86 2.11 6.16
N GLU A 43 -15.87 1.57 7.37
CA GLU A 43 -15.66 2.36 8.59
C GLU A 43 -14.18 2.71 8.76
N THR A 44 -13.30 1.78 8.38
CA THR A 44 -11.85 1.91 8.55
C THR A 44 -11.11 1.44 7.29
N VAL A 45 -10.17 2.25 6.83
CA VAL A 45 -9.22 1.88 5.77
C VAL A 45 -7.85 1.61 6.40
N ILE A 46 -7.32 0.42 6.15
CA ILE A 46 -6.03 -0.03 6.69
C ILE A 46 -5.01 0.04 5.55
N ILE A 47 -3.89 0.72 5.79
CA ILE A 47 -2.84 0.95 4.80
C ILE A 47 -1.53 0.39 5.31
N ILE A 48 -0.91 -0.50 4.52
CA ILE A 48 0.50 -0.85 4.68
C ILE A 48 1.31 0.03 3.74
N THR A 49 2.34 0.70 4.27
CA THR A 49 3.25 1.57 3.52
C THR A 49 4.71 1.16 3.73
N PRO A 50 5.58 1.33 2.71
CA PRO A 50 7.02 1.13 2.87
C PRO A 50 7.78 2.36 3.40
N HIS A 51 7.17 3.55 3.42
CA HIS A 51 7.92 4.82 3.54
C HIS A 51 7.76 5.59 4.86
N SER A 52 6.91 5.13 5.78
CA SER A 52 6.88 5.69 7.14
C SER A 52 8.11 5.26 7.97
N GLU A 53 8.15 5.64 9.26
CA GLU A 53 9.29 5.34 10.12
C GLU A 53 9.60 3.84 10.15
N PHE A 54 10.73 3.49 9.53
CA PHE A 54 11.13 2.10 9.35
C PHE A 54 11.74 1.53 10.64
N ASN A 55 11.23 0.37 11.05
CA ASN A 55 11.82 -0.40 12.13
C ASN A 55 12.14 -1.82 11.62
N ARG A 56 13.39 -2.25 11.79
CA ARG A 56 13.85 -3.55 11.27
C ARG A 56 13.10 -4.74 11.89
N HIS A 57 12.67 -4.64 13.14
CA HIS A 57 12.21 -5.77 13.95
C HIS A 57 10.71 -5.79 14.21
N PHE A 58 10.05 -4.63 14.19
CA PHE A 58 8.65 -4.49 14.56
C PHE A 58 7.88 -3.80 13.45
N PHE A 59 6.63 -4.21 13.22
CA PHE A 59 5.68 -3.40 12.45
C PHE A 59 5.48 -2.07 13.16
N SER A 60 5.53 -0.96 12.42
CA SER A 60 5.41 0.37 13.01
C SER A 60 4.04 0.96 12.69
N VAL A 61 3.30 1.45 13.69
CA VAL A 61 1.95 1.98 13.51
C VAL A 61 1.88 3.42 14.00
N TYR A 62 1.19 4.28 13.26
CA TYR A 62 0.87 5.62 13.75
C TYR A 62 -0.12 5.54 14.91
N SER A 63 0.19 6.17 16.05
CA SER A 63 -0.58 6.00 17.30
C SER A 63 -1.35 7.25 17.76
N ALA A 64 -1.18 8.40 17.10
CA ALA A 64 -1.95 9.61 17.41
C ALA A 64 -3.44 9.42 17.06
N SER A 65 -4.35 10.04 17.81
CA SER A 65 -5.80 9.92 17.57
C SER A 65 -6.26 10.56 16.25
N VAL A 66 -5.49 11.54 15.76
CA VAL A 66 -5.69 12.19 14.47
C VAL A 66 -4.37 12.12 13.71
N LEU A 67 -4.42 11.62 12.48
CA LEU A 67 -3.28 11.53 11.58
C LEU A 67 -3.40 12.61 10.52
N SER A 68 -2.31 13.31 10.23
CA SER A 68 -2.27 14.33 9.19
C SER A 68 -0.98 14.25 8.40
N GLY A 69 -1.00 14.75 7.17
CA GLY A 69 0.18 14.85 6.33
C GLY A 69 -0.03 15.86 5.21
N ASP A 70 1.06 16.21 4.53
CA ASP A 70 1.04 17.10 3.38
C ASP A 70 2.08 16.69 2.33
N PHE A 71 2.05 17.36 1.18
CA PHE A 71 3.02 17.16 0.10
C PHE A 71 4.06 18.29 0.02
N ALA A 72 4.45 18.92 1.14
CA ALA A 72 5.45 19.99 1.15
C ALA A 72 6.80 19.56 0.57
N ASN A 73 7.24 18.32 0.86
CA ASN A 73 8.47 17.73 0.30
C ASN A 73 8.43 17.60 -1.23
N PHE A 74 7.24 17.67 -1.82
CA PHE A 74 7.00 17.63 -3.26
C PHE A 74 6.49 18.97 -3.80
N ARG A 75 6.72 20.06 -3.06
CA ARG A 75 6.35 21.44 -3.42
C ARG A 75 4.84 21.67 -3.57
N ALA A 76 4.03 20.89 -2.86
CA ALA A 76 2.57 20.99 -2.86
C ALA A 76 1.99 21.05 -1.43
N ILE A 77 2.51 21.94 -0.58
CA ILE A 77 2.10 22.08 0.83
C ILE A 77 0.61 22.40 1.03
N GLN A 78 -0.07 22.92 0.00
CA GLN A 78 -1.50 23.18 0.01
C GLN A 78 -2.33 21.88 0.01
N VAL A 79 -1.77 20.75 -0.42
CA VAL A 79 -2.42 19.46 -0.35
C VAL A 79 -2.19 18.88 1.04
N LYS A 80 -3.21 19.03 1.90
CA LYS A 80 -3.21 18.54 3.28
C LYS A 80 -4.36 17.58 3.48
N LEU A 81 -4.08 16.48 4.18
CA LEU A 81 -5.10 15.49 4.54
C LEU A 81 -5.06 15.28 6.05
N GLU A 82 -6.23 15.01 6.62
CA GLU A 82 -6.41 14.69 8.03
C GLU A 82 -7.48 13.61 8.17
N PHE A 83 -7.22 12.63 9.03
CA PHE A 83 -8.13 11.51 9.30
C PHE A 83 -8.10 11.13 10.77
N GLU A 84 -9.24 10.66 11.28
CA GLU A 84 -9.27 9.97 12.57
C GLU A 84 -8.54 8.63 12.48
N ASN A 85 -7.75 8.30 13.51
CA ASN A 85 -7.08 7.02 13.63
C ASN A 85 -8.00 6.00 14.33
N ASP A 86 -8.09 4.78 13.82
CA ASP A 86 -8.82 3.70 14.50
C ASP A 86 -7.96 3.08 15.62
N VAL A 87 -7.84 3.83 16.72
CA VAL A 87 -7.04 3.43 17.89
C VAL A 87 -7.55 2.13 18.55
N ASP A 88 -8.83 1.81 18.41
CA ASP A 88 -9.39 0.57 18.94
C ASP A 88 -8.98 -0.63 18.09
N PHE A 89 -8.93 -0.46 16.77
CA PHE A 89 -8.35 -1.45 15.86
C PHE A 89 -6.88 -1.73 16.20
N ILE A 90 -6.09 -0.69 16.43
CA ILE A 90 -4.66 -0.83 16.77
C ILE A 90 -4.47 -1.60 18.08
N ARG A 91 -5.29 -1.33 19.10
CA ARG A 91 -5.21 -2.03 20.40
C ARG A 91 -5.54 -3.50 20.28
N GLU A 92 -6.61 -3.85 19.56
CA GLU A 92 -6.98 -5.24 19.34
C GLU A 92 -5.92 -5.98 18.50
N LEU A 93 -5.39 -5.32 17.44
CA LEU A 93 -4.31 -5.88 16.64
C LEU A 93 -3.07 -6.14 17.50
N GLU A 94 -2.64 -5.20 18.33
CA GLU A 94 -1.49 -5.38 19.21
C GLU A 94 -1.69 -6.53 20.21
N PHE A 95 -2.91 -6.68 20.74
CA PHE A 95 -3.25 -7.81 21.61
C PHE A 95 -3.10 -9.15 20.88
N LYS A 96 -3.64 -9.27 19.66
CA LYS A 96 -3.58 -10.50 18.85
C LYS A 96 -2.17 -10.89 18.43
N ILE A 97 -1.34 -9.93 18.04
CA ILE A 97 0.00 -10.23 17.51
C ILE A 97 1.03 -10.53 18.61
N LYS A 98 0.68 -10.34 19.89
CA LYS A 98 1.65 -10.29 21.01
C LYS A 98 2.52 -11.54 21.12
N GLU A 99 1.96 -12.73 20.88
CA GLU A 99 2.71 -13.99 20.97
C GLU A 99 3.69 -14.17 19.80
N GLU A 100 3.33 -13.69 18.61
CA GLU A 100 4.10 -13.90 17.37
C GLU A 100 5.09 -12.77 17.03
N PHE A 101 4.76 -11.54 17.43
CA PHE A 101 5.49 -10.32 17.06
C PHE A 101 5.91 -9.46 18.25
N ILE A 102 5.57 -9.88 19.48
CA ILE A 102 5.88 -9.21 20.75
C ILE A 102 5.10 -7.90 20.97
N ARG A 103 5.20 -6.94 20.03
CA ARG A 103 4.57 -5.61 20.11
C ARG A 103 4.56 -4.88 18.77
N LEU A 104 3.79 -3.80 18.69
CA LEU A 104 3.95 -2.79 17.64
C LEU A 104 5.00 -1.74 18.06
N ASN A 105 5.66 -1.11 17.08
CA ASN A 105 6.44 0.10 17.28
C ASN A 105 5.54 1.31 17.03
N TYR A 106 5.39 2.21 18.00
CA TYR A 106 4.49 3.35 17.87
C TYR A 106 5.20 4.57 17.29
N ILE A 107 4.68 5.06 16.17
CA ILE A 107 5.07 6.32 15.55
C ILE A 107 4.19 7.41 16.17
N SER A 108 4.78 8.23 17.04
CA SER A 108 4.10 9.34 17.71
C SER A 108 4.51 10.68 17.13
N ALA A 109 3.56 11.60 16.95
CA ALA A 109 3.79 12.98 16.54
C ALA A 109 4.59 13.16 15.22
N LYS A 110 4.34 12.31 14.22
CA LYS A 110 4.88 12.42 12.87
C LYS A 110 3.77 12.59 11.83
N PRO A 111 4.00 13.38 10.76
CA PRO A 111 3.08 13.43 9.65
C PRO A 111 3.08 12.10 8.89
N LEU A 112 1.97 11.81 8.20
CA LEU A 112 1.86 10.71 7.26
C LEU A 112 2.90 10.85 6.13
N ASP A 113 3.48 9.72 5.75
CA ASP A 113 4.45 9.62 4.67
C ASP A 113 3.77 9.63 3.30
N HIS A 114 4.54 9.87 2.24
CA HIS A 114 4.00 9.91 0.88
C HIS A 114 3.42 8.56 0.41
N GLY A 115 3.96 7.44 0.91
CA GLY A 115 3.46 6.10 0.62
C GLY A 115 2.02 5.90 1.08
N SER A 116 1.64 6.45 2.23
CA SER A 116 0.25 6.45 2.67
C SER A 116 -0.58 7.60 2.09
N MET A 117 0.02 8.79 1.94
CA MET A 117 -0.68 9.99 1.49
C MET A 117 -1.18 9.93 0.04
N VAL A 118 -0.47 9.27 -0.88
CA VAL A 118 -0.93 9.18 -2.28
C VAL A 118 -2.23 8.36 -2.40
N PRO A 119 -2.35 7.11 -1.90
CA PRO A 119 -3.63 6.41 -1.86
C PRO A 119 -4.73 7.19 -1.12
N LEU A 120 -4.41 7.81 0.03
CA LEU A 120 -5.36 8.60 0.81
C LEU A 120 -5.85 9.86 0.08
N TYR A 121 -5.02 10.47 -0.76
CA TYR A 121 -5.43 11.61 -1.59
C TYR A 121 -6.57 11.21 -2.52
N TYR A 122 -6.43 10.11 -3.25
CA TYR A 122 -7.46 9.63 -4.17
C TYR A 122 -8.74 9.20 -3.45
N LEU A 123 -8.61 8.51 -2.31
CA LEU A 123 -9.77 8.17 -1.46
C LEU A 123 -10.49 9.41 -0.93
N SER A 124 -9.74 10.40 -0.43
CA SER A 124 -10.31 11.65 0.08
C SER A 124 -11.04 12.43 -1.02
N LYS A 125 -10.47 12.46 -2.24
CA LYS A 125 -11.13 13.08 -3.41
C LYS A 125 -12.39 12.33 -3.84
N ALA A 126 -12.42 11.00 -3.71
CA ALA A 126 -13.61 10.18 -3.94
C ALA A 126 -14.69 10.31 -2.85
N GLY A 127 -14.37 10.97 -1.72
CA GLY A 127 -15.34 11.24 -0.65
C GLY A 127 -15.17 10.39 0.61
N TYR A 128 -14.10 9.61 0.74
CA TYR A 128 -13.84 8.84 1.96
C TYR A 128 -13.58 9.75 3.16
N ARG A 129 -14.33 9.55 4.26
CA ARG A 129 -14.19 10.32 5.51
C ARG A 129 -14.14 9.43 6.77
N GLY A 130 -14.01 8.12 6.59
CA GLY A 130 -13.91 7.17 7.70
C GLY A 130 -12.53 7.22 8.40
N LYS A 131 -12.33 6.30 9.34
CA LYS A 131 -11.08 6.19 10.09
C LYS A 131 -9.99 5.52 9.26
N ILE A 132 -8.73 5.69 9.66
CA ILE A 132 -7.62 4.99 9.02
C ILE A 132 -6.74 4.29 10.06
N VAL A 133 -6.01 3.28 9.60
CA VAL A 133 -4.87 2.69 10.30
C VAL A 133 -3.71 2.65 9.32
N VAL A 134 -2.56 3.21 9.68
CA VAL A 134 -1.37 3.24 8.81
C VAL A 134 -0.23 2.53 9.49
N ILE A 135 0.31 1.51 8.82
CA ILE A 135 1.33 0.61 9.34
C ILE A 135 2.51 0.53 8.35
N ASN A 136 3.74 0.69 8.84
CA ASN A 136 4.96 0.30 8.12
C ASN A 136 5.24 -1.18 8.32
N TYR A 137 5.67 -1.84 7.24
CA TYR A 137 6.24 -3.18 7.34
C TYR A 137 7.66 -3.16 7.93
N ASN A 138 8.33 -4.32 7.99
CA ASN A 138 9.68 -4.42 8.54
C ASN A 138 10.56 -5.33 7.66
N MET A 139 11.66 -5.83 8.23
CA MET A 139 12.63 -6.68 7.54
C MET A 139 12.45 -8.18 7.84
N LEU A 140 11.32 -8.58 8.45
CA LEU A 140 10.99 -9.98 8.64
C LEU A 140 10.74 -10.69 7.30
N ASP A 141 10.71 -12.03 7.33
CA ASP A 141 10.48 -12.81 6.12
C ASP A 141 9.04 -12.69 5.58
N LYS A 142 8.85 -13.15 4.34
CA LYS A 142 7.56 -13.13 3.64
C LYS A 142 6.45 -13.88 4.40
N GLY A 143 6.78 -14.97 5.10
CA GLY A 143 5.82 -15.75 5.89
C GLY A 143 5.30 -14.95 7.08
N LYS A 144 6.19 -14.22 7.77
CA LYS A 144 5.82 -13.29 8.84
C LYS A 144 4.95 -12.13 8.34
N HIS A 145 5.18 -11.62 7.13
CA HIS A 145 4.31 -10.60 6.53
C HIS A 145 2.90 -11.14 6.21
N LYS A 146 2.79 -12.35 5.63
CA LYS A 146 1.49 -13.01 5.43
C LYS A 146 0.76 -13.24 6.75
N LEU A 147 1.46 -13.76 7.77
CA LEU A 147 0.88 -14.01 9.08
C LEU A 147 0.37 -12.71 9.73
N PHE A 148 1.09 -11.60 9.59
CA PHE A 148 0.61 -10.30 10.07
C PHE A 148 -0.69 -9.87 9.37
N GLY A 149 -0.81 -10.11 8.06
CA GLY A 149 -2.04 -9.87 7.30
C GLY A 149 -3.24 -10.70 7.81
N GLN A 150 -3.01 -11.95 8.20
CA GLN A 150 -4.05 -12.79 8.81
C GLN A 150 -4.53 -12.18 10.13
N PHE A 151 -3.62 -11.71 11.00
CA PHE A 151 -4.02 -11.01 12.22
C PHE A 151 -4.81 -9.73 11.97
N ILE A 152 -4.52 -8.99 10.90
CA ILE A 152 -5.33 -7.83 10.49
C ILE A 152 -6.76 -8.27 10.15
N ALA A 153 -6.92 -9.32 9.34
CA ALA A 153 -8.24 -9.83 8.97
C ALA A 153 -9.03 -10.31 10.20
N GLU A 154 -8.40 -11.08 11.08
CA GLU A 154 -9.02 -11.51 12.33
C GLU A 154 -9.37 -10.36 13.28
N THR A 155 -8.58 -9.28 13.26
CA THR A 155 -8.87 -8.07 14.05
C THR A 155 -10.14 -7.39 13.54
N ALA A 156 -10.27 -7.26 12.21
CA ALA A 156 -11.48 -6.71 11.60
C ALA A 156 -12.71 -7.57 11.92
N GLU A 157 -12.59 -8.89 11.83
CA GLU A 157 -13.66 -9.83 12.18
C GLU A 157 -14.05 -9.72 13.67
N LYS A 158 -13.06 -9.71 14.57
CA LYS A 158 -13.28 -9.63 16.02
C LYS A 158 -14.00 -8.35 16.44
N LEU A 159 -13.72 -7.24 15.77
CA LEU A 159 -14.35 -5.94 16.03
C LEU A 159 -15.65 -5.74 15.24
N GLU A 160 -16.05 -6.71 14.41
CA GLU A 160 -17.16 -6.58 13.45
C GLU A 160 -17.02 -5.31 12.58
N ARG A 161 -15.78 -4.91 12.29
CA ARG A 161 -15.46 -3.65 11.61
C ARG A 161 -15.50 -3.84 10.11
N LYS A 162 -16.24 -2.98 9.40
CA LYS A 162 -16.22 -2.97 7.93
C LYS A 162 -14.93 -2.31 7.43
N THR A 163 -13.97 -3.11 6.99
CA THR A 163 -12.65 -2.63 6.57
C THR A 163 -12.38 -2.78 5.08
N VAL A 164 -11.56 -1.87 4.55
CA VAL A 164 -10.82 -2.05 3.30
C VAL A 164 -9.33 -2.02 3.59
N PHE A 165 -8.59 -2.95 2.98
CA PHE A 165 -7.13 -3.01 3.10
C PHE A 165 -6.45 -2.52 1.83
N ILE A 166 -5.40 -1.71 1.98
CA ILE A 166 -4.59 -1.18 0.88
C ILE A 166 -3.12 -1.54 1.12
N ALA A 167 -2.58 -2.36 0.23
CA ALA A 167 -1.14 -2.47 0.05
C ALA A 167 -0.66 -1.28 -0.79
N SER A 168 -0.05 -0.31 -0.13
CA SER A 168 0.62 0.77 -0.83
C SER A 168 2.00 0.30 -1.29
N GLY A 169 2.29 0.44 -2.58
CA GLY A 169 3.51 -0.10 -3.17
C GLY A 169 3.67 0.22 -4.65
N ASP A 170 4.86 0.69 -5.03
CA ASP A 170 5.30 0.70 -6.41
C ASP A 170 6.06 -0.61 -6.71
N LEU A 171 6.02 -1.06 -7.97
CA LEU A 171 6.70 -2.27 -8.42
C LEU A 171 8.18 -1.96 -8.74
N SER A 172 8.73 -2.38 -9.88
CA SER A 172 10.12 -2.10 -10.22
C SER A 172 10.38 -0.59 -10.30
N HIS A 173 11.55 -0.15 -9.82
CA HIS A 173 12.04 1.22 -9.97
C HIS A 173 13.12 1.37 -11.06
N ARG A 174 13.24 0.36 -11.95
CA ARG A 174 14.36 0.21 -12.88
C ARG A 174 13.97 -0.09 -14.32
N LEU A 175 12.75 0.26 -14.74
CA LEU A 175 12.17 -0.18 -16.02
C LEU A 175 12.80 0.46 -17.26
N ILE A 176 13.37 1.66 -17.17
CA ILE A 176 13.92 2.40 -18.33
C ILE A 176 15.24 3.11 -17.98
N PRO A 177 16.09 3.45 -18.98
CA PRO A 177 17.22 4.36 -18.77
C PRO A 177 16.79 5.68 -18.12
N GLY A 178 17.41 6.02 -16.99
CA GLY A 178 17.07 7.21 -16.20
C GLY A 178 15.97 7.00 -15.15
N ALA A 179 15.50 5.77 -14.94
CA ALA A 179 14.62 5.43 -13.83
C ALA A 179 15.27 5.73 -12.46
N PRO A 180 14.48 6.00 -11.41
CA PRO A 180 14.99 6.49 -10.12
C PRO A 180 16.05 5.60 -9.46
N ALA A 181 15.97 4.28 -9.65
CA ALA A 181 16.92 3.32 -9.08
C ALA A 181 17.94 2.78 -10.10
N GLY A 182 18.13 3.46 -11.23
CA GLY A 182 18.95 2.98 -12.34
C GLY A 182 18.14 2.13 -13.33
N TYR A 183 18.76 1.61 -14.39
CA TYR A 183 18.10 0.74 -15.37
C TYR A 183 18.63 -0.68 -15.29
N ASN A 184 17.72 -1.65 -15.28
CA ASN A 184 18.06 -3.05 -15.47
C ASN A 184 17.01 -3.70 -16.41
N PRO A 185 17.44 -4.27 -17.56
CA PRO A 185 16.51 -4.85 -18.53
C PRO A 185 15.66 -6.01 -17.99
N ASP A 186 16.14 -6.70 -16.94
CA ASP A 186 15.46 -7.85 -16.33
C ASP A 186 14.47 -7.40 -15.23
N ALA A 187 14.46 -6.11 -14.88
CA ALA A 187 13.59 -5.58 -13.83
C ALA A 187 12.10 -5.66 -14.16
N LYS A 188 11.76 -5.70 -15.46
CA LYS A 188 10.39 -5.87 -15.94
C LYS A 188 9.80 -7.24 -15.58
N ASP A 189 10.64 -8.26 -15.38
CA ASP A 189 10.18 -9.63 -15.14
C ASP A 189 9.47 -9.72 -13.77
N PHE A 190 9.91 -8.92 -12.80
CA PHE A 190 9.23 -8.75 -11.53
C PHE A 190 7.81 -8.19 -11.71
N ASP A 191 7.67 -7.10 -12.48
CA ASP A 191 6.37 -6.46 -12.72
C ASP A 191 5.43 -7.38 -13.49
N GLU A 192 5.91 -8.03 -14.55
CA GLU A 192 5.15 -8.98 -15.36
C GLU A 192 4.64 -10.15 -14.50
N LEU A 193 5.47 -10.68 -13.60
CA LEU A 193 5.10 -11.73 -12.67
C LEU A 193 4.01 -11.28 -11.70
N ILE A 194 4.18 -10.16 -11.00
CA ILE A 194 3.14 -9.61 -10.11
C ILE A 194 1.82 -9.37 -10.85
N VAL A 195 1.86 -8.70 -12.00
CA VAL A 195 0.66 -8.35 -12.77
C VAL A 195 -0.07 -9.59 -13.27
N SER A 196 0.66 -10.58 -13.80
CA SER A 196 0.07 -11.82 -14.30
C SER A 196 -0.51 -12.66 -13.17
N SER A 197 0.23 -12.85 -12.08
CA SER A 197 -0.21 -13.57 -10.89
C SER A 197 -1.48 -12.98 -10.28
N ILE A 198 -1.58 -11.65 -10.18
CA ILE A 198 -2.82 -11.03 -9.71
C ILE A 198 -3.96 -11.36 -10.68
N LYS A 199 -3.76 -11.18 -12.00
CA LYS A 199 -4.82 -11.47 -12.99
C LYS A 199 -5.30 -12.91 -12.96
N THR A 200 -4.42 -13.88 -12.75
CA THR A 200 -4.74 -15.31 -12.77
C THR A 200 -5.13 -15.86 -11.40
N GLY A 201 -4.86 -15.11 -10.32
CA GLY A 201 -4.97 -15.60 -8.94
C GLY A 201 -3.88 -16.58 -8.54
N ASP A 202 -2.77 -16.62 -9.28
CA ASP A 202 -1.60 -17.42 -8.94
C ASP A 202 -0.74 -16.68 -7.90
N PHE A 203 -1.24 -16.61 -6.67
CA PHE A 203 -0.54 -15.94 -5.57
C PHE A 203 0.67 -16.71 -5.07
N GLU A 204 0.74 -18.02 -5.33
CA GLU A 204 1.92 -18.83 -5.04
C GLU A 204 3.14 -18.31 -5.80
N ALA A 205 2.96 -18.00 -7.09
CA ALA A 205 4.00 -17.37 -7.90
C ALA A 205 4.50 -16.00 -7.35
N ILE A 206 3.63 -15.21 -6.71
CA ILE A 206 4.05 -13.97 -6.00
C ILE A 206 4.85 -14.34 -4.75
N THR A 207 4.39 -15.33 -3.98
CA THR A 207 5.11 -15.74 -2.77
C THR A 207 6.48 -16.33 -3.10
N ASP A 208 6.68 -16.92 -4.27
CA ASP A 208 7.92 -17.59 -4.67
C ASP A 208 8.94 -16.69 -5.36
N ILE A 209 8.61 -15.41 -5.58
CA ILE A 209 9.58 -14.44 -6.11
C ILE A 209 10.82 -14.40 -5.21
N SER A 210 11.97 -14.68 -5.81
CA SER A 210 13.24 -14.74 -5.09
C SER A 210 13.71 -13.34 -4.67
N TYR A 211 14.62 -13.29 -3.69
CA TYR A 211 15.24 -12.02 -3.28
C TYR A 211 15.99 -11.36 -4.44
N GLU A 212 16.67 -12.16 -5.27
CA GLU A 212 17.47 -11.67 -6.40
C GLU A 212 16.61 -10.95 -7.44
N VAL A 213 15.42 -11.49 -7.77
CA VAL A 213 14.48 -10.84 -8.70
C VAL A 213 14.00 -9.50 -8.14
N ARG A 214 13.71 -9.44 -6.84
CA ARG A 214 13.28 -8.21 -6.15
C ARG A 214 14.41 -7.17 -6.08
N ASP A 215 15.61 -7.60 -5.77
CA ASP A 215 16.80 -6.75 -5.69
C ASP A 215 17.16 -6.16 -7.08
N ILE A 216 17.01 -6.98 -8.13
CA ILE A 216 17.09 -6.53 -9.52
C ILE A 216 16.02 -5.46 -9.81
N ALA A 217 14.78 -5.67 -9.37
CA ALA A 217 13.69 -4.73 -9.60
C ALA A 217 13.86 -3.39 -8.84
N GLY A 218 14.53 -3.40 -7.70
CA GLY A 218 14.64 -2.23 -6.81
C GLY A 218 13.29 -1.79 -6.24
N GLU A 219 12.40 -2.75 -6.00
CA GLU A 219 11.00 -2.57 -5.63
C GLU A 219 10.77 -2.10 -4.19
N CYS A 220 9.58 -1.57 -3.92
CA CYS A 220 9.14 -1.28 -2.54
C CYS A 220 7.75 -1.85 -2.18
N GLY A 221 7.03 -2.46 -3.14
CA GLY A 221 5.66 -2.93 -2.95
C GLY A 221 5.51 -4.38 -2.48
N TYR A 222 6.53 -5.23 -2.61
CA TYR A 222 6.42 -6.67 -2.40
C TYR A 222 5.95 -7.02 -0.99
N ASN A 223 6.56 -6.44 0.04
CA ASN A 223 6.20 -6.74 1.42
C ASN A 223 4.77 -6.25 1.75
N SER A 224 4.33 -5.14 1.18
CA SER A 224 2.94 -4.68 1.28
C SER A 224 1.97 -5.71 0.65
N ILE A 225 2.33 -6.26 -0.52
CA ILE A 225 1.56 -7.31 -1.19
C ILE A 225 1.54 -8.60 -0.36
N MET A 226 2.65 -9.00 0.27
CA MET A 226 2.67 -10.17 1.16
C MET A 226 1.68 -10.03 2.33
N VAL A 227 1.57 -8.84 2.93
CA VAL A 227 0.55 -8.60 3.96
C VAL A 227 -0.86 -8.69 3.35
N ALA A 228 -1.08 -8.15 2.15
CA ALA A 228 -2.36 -8.23 1.44
C ALA A 228 -2.80 -9.68 1.18
N LEU A 229 -1.87 -10.56 0.76
CA LEU A 229 -2.13 -11.99 0.58
C LEU A 229 -2.53 -12.68 1.89
N GLY A 230 -1.93 -12.26 3.00
CA GLY A 230 -2.33 -12.67 4.34
C GLY A 230 -3.76 -12.25 4.70
N VAL A 231 -4.15 -11.02 4.36
CA VAL A 231 -5.49 -10.47 4.64
C VAL A 231 -6.59 -11.24 3.88
N ILE A 232 -6.35 -11.56 2.61
CA ILE A 232 -7.30 -12.38 1.82
C ILE A 232 -7.19 -13.88 2.15
N ASN A 233 -6.18 -14.27 2.92
CA ASN A 233 -5.87 -15.66 3.28
C ASN A 233 -5.85 -16.60 2.06
N ASP A 234 -5.20 -16.14 0.99
CA ASP A 234 -5.11 -16.81 -0.32
C ASP A 234 -6.48 -17.18 -0.97
N LYS A 235 -7.59 -16.55 -0.53
CA LYS A 235 -8.92 -16.71 -1.13
C LYS A 235 -9.25 -15.51 -2.04
N PRO A 236 -9.11 -15.65 -3.37
CA PRO A 236 -9.49 -14.58 -4.29
C PRO A 236 -11.01 -14.40 -4.27
N ASP A 237 -11.48 -13.16 -4.11
CA ASP A 237 -12.91 -12.86 -4.24
C ASP A 237 -13.18 -12.22 -5.62
N LYS A 238 -12.32 -11.29 -6.08
CA LYS A 238 -12.40 -10.66 -7.43
C LYS A 238 -11.07 -10.05 -7.88
N ASN A 239 -10.12 -10.89 -8.26
CA ASN A 239 -8.84 -10.41 -8.77
C ASN A 239 -8.99 -9.58 -10.05
N GLU A 240 -8.53 -8.34 -10.04
CA GLU A 240 -8.58 -7.44 -11.19
C GLU A 240 -7.35 -6.55 -11.18
N VAL A 241 -6.57 -6.56 -12.26
CA VAL A 241 -5.61 -5.48 -12.53
C VAL A 241 -6.33 -4.41 -13.34
N ILE A 242 -6.66 -3.31 -12.66
CA ILE A 242 -7.39 -2.16 -13.24
C ILE A 242 -6.47 -1.39 -14.19
N SER A 243 -5.22 -1.17 -13.78
CA SER A 243 -4.21 -0.56 -14.63
C SER A 243 -2.79 -1.02 -14.25
N TYR A 244 -1.90 -1.00 -15.24
CA TYR A 244 -0.46 -1.11 -15.05
C TYR A 244 0.27 -0.28 -16.11
N GLU A 245 1.21 0.56 -15.70
CA GLU A 245 2.13 1.28 -16.59
C GLU A 245 3.39 1.76 -15.84
N GLY A 246 4.46 2.05 -16.58
CA GLY A 246 5.74 2.49 -16.01
C GLY A 246 6.33 3.78 -16.62
N PRO A 247 5.57 4.89 -16.72
CA PRO A 247 5.93 6.03 -17.55
C PRO A 247 7.16 6.83 -17.06
N PHE A 248 7.55 6.65 -15.80
CA PHE A 248 8.72 7.29 -15.19
C PHE A 248 9.82 6.29 -14.83
N GLY A 249 9.78 5.09 -15.40
CA GLY A 249 10.71 4.02 -15.06
C GLY A 249 10.39 3.29 -13.76
N VAL A 250 9.25 3.61 -13.16
CA VAL A 250 8.70 2.95 -11.97
C VAL A 250 7.38 2.30 -12.35
N GLY A 251 7.19 1.02 -12.02
CA GLY A 251 5.97 0.27 -12.30
C GLY A 251 4.83 0.64 -11.35
N TYR A 252 3.75 1.17 -11.91
CA TYR A 252 2.56 1.57 -11.16
C TYR A 252 1.44 0.59 -11.46
N ILE A 253 0.99 -0.13 -10.42
CA ILE A 253 -0.13 -1.06 -10.52
C ILE A 253 -1.30 -0.58 -9.68
N VAL A 254 -2.51 -0.61 -10.25
CA VAL A 254 -3.76 -0.47 -9.52
C VAL A 254 -4.52 -1.77 -9.65
N ALA A 255 -4.77 -2.44 -8.54
CA ALA A 255 -5.39 -3.76 -8.55
C ALA A 255 -6.28 -4.04 -7.34
N LYS A 256 -7.16 -5.02 -7.49
CA LYS A 256 -7.95 -5.65 -6.43
C LYS A 256 -7.58 -7.13 -6.32
N LEU A 257 -7.59 -7.63 -5.10
CA LEU A 257 -7.44 -9.04 -4.73
C LEU A 257 -8.76 -9.53 -4.07
#